data_AF-A0A1Z3HIS7-F1
#
_entry.id   AF-A0A1Z3HIS7-F1
#
_cell.length_a   1.000
_cell.length_b   1.000
_cell.length_c   1.000
_cell.angle_alpha   90.00
_cell.angle_beta   90.00
_cell.angle_gamma   90.00
#
_symmetry.space_group_name_H-M   'P 1'
#
loop_
_entity.id
_entity.type
_entity.pdbx_description
1 polymer ?
#
loop_
_entity_poly.entity_id
_entity_poly.type
_entity_poly.pdbx_seq_one_letter_code
_entity_poly.pdbx_strand_id
1 'polypeptide(L)' 'MSYFVKYLTSAPVMATLALVILSVVMIELNHIFPGLQYGTYFHVAP' A
#
# COMPACT_ATOMS: atom_id res chain seq x y z
N MET A 1 -5.42 11.56 26.66
CA MET A 1 -4.66 10.77 25.65
C MET A 1 -5.14 9.34 25.44
N SER A 2 -5.51 8.58 26.48
CA SER A 2 -5.97 7.18 26.33
C SER A 2 -7.16 7.01 25.35
N TYR A 3 -8.21 7.84 25.45
CA TYR A 3 -9.36 7.77 24.52
C TYR A 3 -9.04 8.19 23.08
N PHE A 4 -8.06 9.08 22.91
CA PHE A 4 -7.60 9.52 21.61
C PHE A 4 -6.86 8.39 20.88
N VAL A 5 -5.99 7.67 21.59
CA VAL A 5 -5.33 6.47 21.04
C VAL A 5 -6.36 5.39 20.72
N LYS A 6 -7.36 5.19 21.58
CA LYS A 6 -8.45 4.23 21.33
C LYS A 6 -9.23 4.54 20.05
N TYR A 7 -9.46 5.83 19.76
CA TYR A 7 -10.06 6.28 18.52
C TYR A 7 -9.14 6.04 17.31
N LEU A 8 -7.84 6.32 17.42
CA LEU A 8 -6.86 6.05 16.35
C LEU A 8 -6.75 4.57 16.03
N THR A 9 -6.88 3.70 17.04
CA THR A 9 -6.89 2.24 16.86
C THR A 9 -8.26 1.68 16.43
N SER A 10 -9.27 2.53 16.23
CA SER A 10 -10.57 2.05 15.75
C SER A 10 -10.45 1.49 14.34
N ALA A 11 -11.23 0.45 14.05
CA ALA A 11 -11.21 -0.25 12.76
C ALA A 11 -11.26 0.69 11.53
N PRO A 12 -12.15 1.71 11.44
CA PRO A 12 -12.17 2.57 10.26
C PRO A 12 -10.92 3.45 10.14
N VAL A 13 -10.35 3.93 11.24
CA VAL A 13 -9.14 4.78 11.21
C VAL A 13 -7.90 3.96 10.85
N MET A 14 -7.80 2.74 11.37
CA MET A 14 -6.73 1.83 10.99
C MET A 14 -6.85 1.38 9.53
N ALA A 15 -8.06 1.21 9.01
CA ALA A 15 -8.30 0.86 7.61
C ALA A 15 -7.85 1.98 6.65
N THR A 16 -8.15 3.25 6.98
CA THR A 16 -7.68 4.38 6.16
C THR A 16 -6.16 4.52 6.21
N LEU A 17 -5.55 4.34 7.39
CA LEU A 17 -4.10 4.34 7.54
C LEU A 17 -3.44 3.22 6.71
N ALA A 18 -3.99 2.01 6.76
CA ALA A 18 -3.51 0.88 5.96
C ALA A 18 -3.59 1.16 4.46
N LEU A 19 -4.68 1.78 4.00
CA LEU A 19 -4.87 2.13 2.59
C LEU A 19 -3.87 3.20 2.12
N VAL A 20 -3.56 4.17 2.98
CA VAL A 20 -2.51 5.18 2.69
C VAL A 20 -1.13 4.53 2.62
N ILE A 21 -0.81 3.60 3.52
CA ILE A 21 0.48 2.89 3.48
C ILE A 21 0.57 2.05 2.20
N LEU A 22 -0.50 1.32 1.86
CA LEU A 22 -0.57 0.51 0.66
C LEU A 22 -0.38 1.36 -0.61
N SER A 23 -1.02 2.53 -0.68
CA SER A 23 -0.91 3.39 -1.85
C SER A 23 0.50 3.92 -2.05
N VAL A 24 1.18 4.33 -0.96
CA VAL A 24 2.59 4.73 -1.01
C VAL A 24 3.47 3.59 -1.53
N VAL A 25 3.29 2.37 -1.00
CA VAL A 25 4.04 1.19 -1.48
C VAL A 25 3.81 0.96 -2.97
N MET A 26 2.56 1.06 -3.44
CA MET A 26 2.25 0.88 -4.86
C MET A 26 2.84 1.99 -5.75
N ILE A 27 2.88 3.23 -5.28
CA ILE A 27 3.48 4.35 -6.00
C ILE A 27 4.99 4.14 -6.12
N GLU A 28 5.67 3.84 -5.02
CA GLU A 28 7.12 3.62 -5.01
C GLU A 28 7.50 2.39 -5.85
N LEU A 29 6.71 1.31 -5.77
CA LEU A 29 6.92 0.13 -6.61
C LEU A 29 6.76 0.45 -8.10
N ASN A 30 5.79 1.30 -8.47
CA ASN A 30 5.63 1.75 -9.85
C ASN A 30 6.76 2.68 -10.30
N HIS A 31 7.29 3.52 -9.41
CA HIS A 31 8.40 4.41 -9.71
C HIS A 31 9.70 3.62 -9.96
N ILE A 32 10.00 2.63 -9.12
CA ILE A 32 11.22 1.82 -9.22
C ILE A 32 11.08 0.75 -10.31
N PHE A 33 9.90 0.16 -10.46
CA PHE A 33 9.62 -0.95 -11.37
C PHE A 33 8.30 -0.73 -12.13
N PRO A 34 8.24 0.25 -13.05
CA PRO A 34 7.01 0.61 -13.75
C PRO A 34 6.40 -0.56 -14.56
N GLY A 35 7.22 -1.54 -14.94
CA GLY A 35 6.79 -2.75 -15.65
C GLY A 35 6.12 -3.83 -14.78
N LEU A 36 6.29 -3.81 -13.45
CA LEU A 36 5.72 -4.82 -12.54
C LEU A 36 4.18 -4.81 -12.55
N GLN A 37 3.57 -3.65 -12.79
CA GLN A 37 2.12 -3.46 -12.66
C GLN A 37 1.31 -3.93 -13.87
N TYR A 38 1.90 -3.95 -15.07
CA TYR A 38 1.16 -4.10 -16.33
C TYR A 38 1.52 -5.36 -17.13
N GLY A 39 2.15 -6.34 -16.48
CA GLY A 39 2.42 -7.65 -17.10
C GLY A 39 3.74 -7.77 -17.86
N THR A 40 4.69 -6.83 -17.74
CA THR A 40 6.05 -7.07 -18.29
C THR A 40 6.87 -8.04 -17.42
N TYR A 41 6.26 -8.61 -16.38
CA TYR A 41 6.73 -9.74 -15.58
C TYR A 41 6.21 -11.09 -16.08
N PHE A 42 5.65 -11.19 -17.30
CA PHE A 42 5.67 -12.47 -17.98
C PHE A 42 7.13 -12.93 -18.00
N HIS A 43 7.40 -14.02 -17.29
CA HIS A 43 8.62 -14.79 -17.39
C HIS A 43 9.02 -14.81 -18.86
N VAL A 44 10.24 -14.36 -19.19
CA VAL A 44 10.77 -14.54 -20.54
C VAL A 44 10.69 -16.04 -20.78
N ALA A 45 9.68 -16.50 -21.53
CA ALA A 45 9.64 -17.87 -21.98
C ALA A 45 10.93 -18.06 -22.79
N PRO A 46 11.64 -19.19 -22.61
CA PRO A 46 13.00 -19.37 -23.10
C PRO A 46 13.15 -19.07 -24.59
#